data_AF-A0A350R4T0-F1
#
_entry.id   AF-A0A350R4T0-F1
#
_cell.length_a   1.000
_cell.length_b   1.000
_cell.length_c   1.000
_cell.angle_alpha   90.00
_cell.angle_beta   90.00
_cell.angle_gamma   90.00
#
_symmetry.space_group_name_H-M   'P 1'
#
loop_
_entity.id
_entity.type
_entity.pdbx_description
1 polymer ?
#
loop_
_entity_poly.entity_id
_entity_poly.type
_entity_poly.pdbx_seq_one_letter_code
_entity_poly.pdbx_strand_id
1 'polypeptide(L)'
;MPTQDIGIRWSEEKYATKDEVRDAYNMSMIDNIWKQIIDYRRLYTKTLDLHNIDRTPYMVVVTQTIQLKVASVERRLSRILVKTHDMKAYGKELFAKRRYAKTIEVLDSNYKTNISQEMVSHLLDEDLSTIPSQYSLIYNYIRTLKYYASGHYTDIIDYRLLESILKQIQGVSFDNLTLEKEYREEEIETSHYYQNNYVYKAAPIERIADMIDELCNFVRESDLSPVIKAIVANYYLNYVKPFDYLNEEANALFAKICLGHFDFDEASMYLNFEKIVFDTDEKLNKISVECQKTLDLTYYVNYILDLLDEDLKDILDEIVLTERDEIKNEQIDLSEDEGLNAKSTVEEEAKPSERSVAVMARPVEFVKPQEPSPYIGESNVALPVFPAGLKEQDVEGIVTNLLEVYPYLKRTQAHFYACHCTIGKHYTISQFKKEENVAYETARTSMDFLAENGFYSKTKVRNKFVYSPVPRY
;
A
#
# COMPACT_ATOMS: atom_id res chain seq x y z
N MET A 1 -24.23 17.20 36.76
CA MET A 1 -23.15 16.96 35.79
C MET A 1 -22.91 18.26 35.06
N PRO A 2 -21.65 18.68 34.79
CA PRO A 2 -21.41 19.92 34.08
C PRO A 2 -22.12 19.81 32.73
N THR A 3 -22.90 20.83 32.39
CA THR A 3 -23.55 21.03 31.11
C THR A 3 -22.48 21.18 30.03
N GLN A 4 -21.90 20.08 29.57
CA GLN A 4 -21.38 20.04 28.20
C GLN A 4 -22.56 20.38 27.30
N ASP A 5 -22.37 21.37 26.44
CA ASP A 5 -23.37 21.79 25.47
C ASP A 5 -23.92 20.55 24.75
N ILE A 6 -25.24 20.38 24.79
CA ILE A 6 -25.93 19.23 24.20
C ILE A 6 -25.59 19.12 22.71
N GLY A 7 -25.38 20.26 22.04
CA GLY A 7 -24.94 20.29 20.65
C GLY A 7 -23.56 19.66 20.45
N ILE A 8 -22.59 19.97 21.31
CA ILE A 8 -21.24 19.40 21.28
C ILE A 8 -21.29 17.90 21.53
N ARG A 9 -21.98 17.46 22.58
CA ARG A 9 -22.06 16.03 22.93
C ARG A 9 -22.57 15.17 21.77
N TRP A 10 -23.64 15.62 21.10
CA TRP A 10 -24.32 14.85 20.07
C TRP A 10 -23.95 15.24 18.63
N SER A 11 -22.88 16.01 18.46
CA SER A 11 -22.32 16.35 17.13
C SER A 11 -20.81 16.17 17.05
N GLU A 12 -20.06 16.40 18.15
CA GLU A 12 -18.60 16.25 18.19
C GLU A 12 -18.18 14.91 18.80
N GLU A 13 -18.72 14.54 19.96
CA GLU A 13 -18.34 13.28 20.63
C GLU A 13 -18.99 12.07 19.96
N LYS A 14 -20.28 12.20 19.62
CA LYS A 14 -21.01 11.23 18.82
C LYS A 14 -21.96 11.96 17.88
N TYR A 15 -21.75 11.84 16.57
CA TYR A 15 -22.69 12.36 15.56
C TYR A 15 -23.94 11.47 15.50
N ALA A 16 -24.89 11.70 16.40
CA ALA A 16 -26.02 10.80 16.64
C ALA A 16 -27.29 11.17 15.86
N THR A 17 -28.10 10.17 15.50
CA THR A 17 -29.42 10.42 14.89
C THR A 17 -30.43 10.89 15.93
N LYS A 18 -31.57 11.42 15.48
CA LYS A 18 -32.66 11.84 16.39
C LYS A 18 -33.15 10.66 17.24
N ASP A 19 -33.23 9.48 16.65
CA ASP A 19 -33.70 8.28 17.33
C ASP A 19 -32.69 7.79 18.36
N GLU A 20 -31.38 7.81 18.05
CA GLU A 20 -30.35 7.46 19.03
C GLU A 20 -30.32 8.42 20.23
N VAL A 21 -30.54 9.72 20.00
CA VAL A 21 -30.67 10.70 21.09
C VAL A 21 -31.94 10.41 21.90
N ARG A 22 -33.05 10.06 21.26
CA ARG A 22 -34.31 9.72 21.95
C ARG A 22 -34.11 8.53 22.90
N ASP A 23 -33.46 7.50 22.40
CA ASP A 23 -33.17 6.28 23.15
C ASP A 23 -32.21 6.55 24.31
N ALA A 24 -31.19 7.38 24.09
CA ALA A 24 -30.21 7.73 25.13
C ALA A 24 -30.81 8.51 26.31
N TYR A 25 -31.81 9.37 26.06
CA TYR A 25 -32.51 10.09 27.13
C TYR A 25 -33.70 9.33 27.71
N ASN A 26 -34.12 8.22 27.07
CA ASN A 26 -35.32 7.46 27.43
C ASN A 26 -36.58 8.35 27.56
N MET A 27 -36.74 9.30 26.63
CA MET A 27 -37.83 10.28 26.60
C MET A 27 -38.56 10.22 25.27
N SER A 28 -39.90 10.26 25.28
CA SER A 28 -40.69 10.22 24.04
C SER A 28 -40.60 11.52 23.22
N MET A 29 -40.40 12.67 23.87
CA MET A 29 -40.34 13.99 23.23
C MET A 29 -39.00 14.66 23.53
N ILE A 30 -38.17 14.81 22.50
CA ILE A 30 -36.83 15.42 22.59
C ILE A 30 -36.67 16.63 21.66
N ASP A 31 -37.77 17.23 21.16
CA ASP A 31 -37.70 18.24 20.09
C ASP A 31 -36.86 19.47 20.47
N ASN A 32 -36.93 19.92 21.72
CA ASN A 32 -36.10 21.03 22.20
C ASN A 32 -34.61 20.66 22.26
N ILE A 33 -34.30 19.43 22.69
CA ILE A 33 -32.92 18.89 22.73
C ILE A 33 -32.40 18.76 21.30
N TRP A 34 -33.19 18.15 20.42
CA TRP A 34 -32.84 17.98 19.02
C TRP A 34 -32.64 19.32 18.31
N LYS A 35 -33.48 20.32 18.61
CA LYS A 35 -33.33 21.67 18.07
C LYS A 35 -31.97 22.28 18.44
N GLN A 36 -31.53 22.15 19.69
CA GLN A 36 -30.20 22.63 20.11
C GLN A 36 -29.06 21.93 19.35
N ILE A 37 -29.20 20.62 19.10
CA ILE A 37 -28.23 19.85 18.31
C ILE A 37 -28.19 20.35 16.86
N ILE A 38 -29.34 20.54 16.23
CA ILE A 38 -29.43 21.06 14.86
C ILE A 38 -28.89 22.49 14.77
N ASP A 39 -29.20 23.35 15.75
CA ASP A 39 -28.69 24.72 15.81
C ASP A 39 -27.15 24.75 15.91
N TYR A 40 -26.55 23.83 16.66
CA TYR A 40 -25.09 23.66 16.68
C TYR A 40 -24.55 23.18 15.32
N ARG A 41 -25.13 22.11 14.75
CA ARG A 41 -24.69 21.52 13.47
C ARG A 41 -24.73 22.53 12.33
N ARG A 42 -25.76 23.39 12.29
CA ARG A 42 -25.92 24.47 11.30
C ARG A 42 -24.72 25.40 11.20
N LEU A 43 -23.95 25.58 12.28
CA LEU A 43 -22.75 26.42 12.28
C LEU A 43 -21.63 25.84 11.41
N TYR A 44 -21.66 24.52 11.16
CA TYR A 44 -20.64 23.77 10.42
C TYR A 44 -21.19 23.08 9.16
N THR A 45 -22.46 23.33 8.82
CA THR A 45 -23.12 22.74 7.66
C THR A 45 -22.61 23.35 6.36
N LYS A 46 -22.26 22.48 5.43
CA LYS A 46 -21.99 22.77 4.02
C LYS A 46 -23.08 22.10 3.19
N THR A 47 -23.85 22.91 2.46
CA THR A 47 -24.77 22.40 1.43
C THR A 47 -23.95 21.96 0.22
N LEU A 48 -24.30 20.82 -0.37
CA LEU A 48 -23.62 20.27 -1.53
C LEU A 48 -24.38 20.64 -2.82
N ASP A 49 -23.64 20.79 -3.91
CA ASP A 49 -24.20 20.87 -5.27
C ASP A 49 -24.55 19.46 -5.80
N LEU A 50 -25.16 18.65 -4.93
CA LEU A 50 -25.64 17.30 -5.20
C LEU A 50 -27.06 17.19 -4.68
N HIS A 51 -28.00 16.83 -5.54
CA HIS A 51 -29.40 16.74 -5.14
C HIS A 51 -29.88 15.31 -5.02
N ASN A 52 -30.85 15.09 -4.14
CA ASN A 52 -31.60 13.84 -4.11
C ASN A 52 -32.55 13.73 -5.33
N ILE A 53 -33.25 12.61 -5.45
CA ILE A 53 -34.24 12.37 -6.51
C ILE A 53 -35.32 13.47 -6.52
N ASP A 54 -35.66 14.07 -5.38
CA ASP A 54 -36.65 15.16 -5.28
C ASP A 54 -36.05 16.56 -5.53
N ARG A 55 -34.82 16.66 -6.04
CA ARG A 55 -34.10 17.93 -6.30
C ARG A 55 -33.82 18.77 -5.03
N THR A 56 -33.77 18.13 -3.87
CA THR A 56 -33.36 18.77 -2.62
C THR A 56 -31.87 18.50 -2.38
N PRO A 57 -31.06 19.53 -2.08
CA PRO A 57 -29.63 19.35 -1.94
C PRO A 57 -29.27 18.55 -0.69
N TYR A 58 -28.25 17.71 -0.83
CA TYR A 58 -27.58 17.07 0.30
C TYR A 58 -26.74 18.08 1.09
N MET A 59 -26.41 17.71 2.32
CA MET A 59 -25.51 18.48 3.16
C MET A 59 -24.51 17.59 3.90
N VAL A 60 -23.40 18.19 4.31
CA VAL A 60 -22.40 17.59 5.22
C VAL A 60 -22.09 18.60 6.32
N VAL A 61 -21.89 18.13 7.54
CA VAL A 61 -21.56 18.93 8.71
C VAL A 61 -20.10 18.67 9.08
N VAL A 62 -19.25 19.64 8.77
CA VAL A 62 -17.80 19.50 8.86
C VAL A 62 -17.32 20.03 10.22
N THR A 63 -17.73 19.34 11.29
CA THR A 63 -17.37 19.68 12.68
C THR A 63 -15.88 19.50 12.95
N GLN A 64 -15.40 19.95 14.11
CA GLN A 64 -13.98 19.80 14.47
C GLN A 64 -13.55 18.32 14.52
N THR A 65 -14.39 17.45 15.10
CA THR A 65 -14.10 16.00 15.12
C THR A 65 -14.02 15.41 13.72
N ILE A 66 -14.94 15.76 12.83
CA ILE A 66 -14.93 15.27 11.43
C ILE A 66 -13.66 15.74 10.71
N GLN A 67 -13.28 17.02 10.87
CA GLN A 67 -12.04 17.55 10.30
C GLN A 67 -10.81 16.81 10.81
N LEU A 68 -10.75 16.48 12.11
CA LEU A 68 -9.64 15.72 12.68
C LEU A 68 -9.57 14.30 12.11
N LYS A 69 -10.71 13.63 11.91
CA LYS A 69 -10.76 12.30 11.27
C LYS A 69 -10.29 12.37 9.82
N VAL A 70 -10.79 13.32 9.04
CA VAL A 70 -10.36 13.58 7.66
C VAL A 70 -8.85 13.81 7.60
N ALA A 71 -8.33 14.71 8.45
CA ALA A 71 -6.90 14.99 8.49
C ALA A 71 -6.05 13.79 8.99
N SER A 72 -6.62 12.82 9.73
CA SER A 72 -5.94 11.56 10.06
C SER A 72 -5.80 10.69 8.81
N VAL A 73 -6.89 10.51 8.08
CA VAL A 73 -6.96 9.73 6.83
C VAL A 73 -6.01 10.31 5.78
N GLU A 74 -6.08 11.62 5.50
CA GLU A 74 -5.22 12.30 4.52
C GLU A 74 -3.73 12.18 4.87
N ARG A 75 -3.36 12.32 6.14
CA ARG A 75 -1.96 12.15 6.58
C ARG A 75 -1.47 10.73 6.37
N ARG A 76 -2.32 9.71 6.57
CA ARG A 76 -1.92 8.32 6.34
C ARG A 76 -1.81 8.00 4.86
N LEU A 77 -2.75 8.48 4.03
CA LEU A 77 -2.64 8.39 2.58
C LEU A 77 -1.35 9.02 2.06
N SER A 78 -1.04 10.24 2.52
CA SER A 78 0.21 10.92 2.17
C SER A 78 1.45 10.11 2.59
N ARG A 79 1.42 9.49 3.78
CA ARG A 79 2.51 8.61 4.24
C ARG A 79 2.65 7.35 3.39
N ILE A 80 1.53 6.77 2.95
CA ILE A 80 1.54 5.62 2.03
C ILE A 80 2.18 6.05 0.72
N LEU A 81 1.71 7.14 0.12
CA LEU A 81 2.25 7.69 -1.13
C LEU A 81 3.77 7.89 -1.09
N VAL A 82 4.27 8.56 -0.04
CA VAL A 82 5.72 8.77 0.13
C VAL A 82 6.46 7.45 0.29
N LYS A 83 5.97 6.55 1.15
CA LYS A 83 6.62 5.26 1.39
C LYS A 83 6.64 4.38 0.15
N THR A 84 5.57 4.33 -0.62
CA THR A 84 5.50 3.52 -1.85
C THR A 84 6.33 4.12 -2.97
N HIS A 85 6.50 5.43 -3.00
CA HIS A 85 7.40 6.10 -3.93
C HIS A 85 8.88 5.81 -3.63
N ASP A 86 9.24 5.75 -2.35
CA ASP A 86 10.61 5.47 -1.88
C ASP A 86 11.00 3.98 -1.98
N MET A 87 10.05 3.06 -2.21
CA MET A 87 10.32 1.63 -2.39
C MET A 87 11.08 1.37 -3.70
N LYS A 88 11.94 0.35 -3.73
CA LYS A 88 12.54 -0.11 -4.99
C LYS A 88 11.48 -0.85 -5.82
N ALA A 89 11.77 -1.03 -7.11
CA ALA A 89 10.84 -1.63 -8.06
C ALA A 89 10.26 -2.98 -7.58
N TYR A 90 11.11 -3.87 -7.06
CA TYR A 90 10.68 -5.17 -6.52
C TYR A 90 9.77 -5.01 -5.30
N GLY A 91 10.15 -4.19 -4.31
CA GLY A 91 9.33 -3.94 -3.13
C GLY A 91 7.98 -3.33 -3.47
N LYS A 92 7.95 -2.36 -4.39
CA LYS A 92 6.73 -1.72 -4.88
C LYS A 92 5.80 -2.72 -5.57
N GLU A 93 6.34 -3.57 -6.45
CA GLU A 93 5.56 -4.62 -7.12
C GLU A 93 5.01 -5.64 -6.13
N LEU A 94 5.84 -6.12 -5.18
CA LEU A 94 5.42 -7.06 -4.15
C LEU A 94 4.32 -6.48 -3.25
N PHE A 95 4.46 -5.23 -2.83
CA PHE A 95 3.44 -4.53 -2.05
C PHE A 95 2.14 -4.39 -2.83
N ALA A 96 2.20 -3.92 -4.08
CA ALA A 96 1.01 -3.80 -4.93
C ALA A 96 0.31 -5.15 -5.12
N LYS A 97 1.05 -6.24 -5.36
CA LYS A 97 0.49 -7.59 -5.47
C LYS A 97 -0.24 -8.03 -4.21
N ARG A 98 0.33 -7.78 -3.01
CA ARG A 98 -0.32 -8.11 -1.74
C ARG A 98 -1.61 -7.31 -1.53
N ARG A 99 -1.63 -6.02 -1.89
CA ARG A 99 -2.85 -5.20 -1.85
C ARG A 99 -3.92 -5.67 -2.83
N TYR A 100 -3.53 -5.97 -4.06
CA TYR A 100 -4.47 -6.45 -5.07
C TYR A 100 -4.98 -7.86 -4.74
N ALA A 101 -4.18 -8.71 -4.09
CA ALA A 101 -4.65 -9.99 -3.55
C ALA A 101 -5.77 -9.79 -2.52
N LYS A 102 -5.64 -8.82 -1.60
CA LYS A 102 -6.70 -8.48 -0.65
C LYS A 102 -7.97 -7.94 -1.33
N THR A 103 -7.84 -7.22 -2.45
CA THR A 103 -9.00 -6.84 -3.27
C THR A 103 -9.65 -8.08 -3.92
N ILE A 104 -8.85 -9.00 -4.46
CA ILE A 104 -9.35 -10.26 -5.03
C ILE A 104 -10.09 -11.09 -3.98
N GLU A 105 -9.59 -11.16 -2.74
CA GLU A 105 -10.26 -11.87 -1.65
C GLU A 105 -11.68 -11.33 -1.38
N VAL A 106 -11.86 -10.01 -1.44
CA VAL A 106 -13.17 -9.38 -1.26
C VAL A 106 -14.09 -9.70 -2.42
N LEU A 107 -13.60 -9.62 -3.66
CA LEU A 107 -14.37 -9.97 -4.85
C LEU A 107 -14.75 -11.46 -4.87
N ASP A 108 -13.80 -12.35 -4.55
CA ASP A 108 -14.03 -13.80 -4.48
C ASP A 108 -15.09 -14.15 -3.43
N SER A 109 -15.04 -13.48 -2.27
CA SER A 109 -16.06 -13.65 -1.23
C SER A 109 -17.45 -13.23 -1.72
N ASN A 110 -17.54 -12.11 -2.43
CA ASN A 110 -18.80 -11.60 -2.98
C ASN A 110 -19.39 -12.51 -4.07
N TYR A 111 -18.58 -12.91 -5.06
CA TYR A 111 -19.04 -13.77 -6.16
C TYR A 111 -19.03 -15.26 -5.84
N LYS A 112 -18.46 -15.66 -4.70
CA LYS A 112 -18.37 -17.05 -4.22
C LYS A 112 -17.64 -17.95 -5.21
N THR A 113 -16.57 -17.44 -5.82
CA THR A 113 -15.82 -18.15 -6.86
C THR A 113 -14.87 -19.21 -6.28
N ASN A 114 -14.53 -19.14 -4.99
CA ASN A 114 -13.61 -20.04 -4.27
C ASN A 114 -12.23 -20.15 -4.96
N ILE A 115 -11.63 -19.01 -5.25
CA ILE A 115 -10.33 -18.93 -5.93
C ILE A 115 -9.19 -19.50 -5.06
N SER A 116 -8.29 -20.28 -5.66
CA SER A 116 -7.10 -20.79 -4.96
C SER A 116 -5.99 -19.74 -4.94
N GLN A 117 -5.08 -19.83 -3.98
CA GLN A 117 -3.96 -18.90 -3.86
C GLN A 117 -3.02 -18.94 -5.09
N GLU A 118 -2.85 -20.12 -5.71
CA GLU A 118 -2.11 -20.23 -6.97
C GLU A 118 -2.80 -19.47 -8.09
N MET A 119 -4.12 -19.59 -8.22
CA MET A 119 -4.88 -18.85 -9.23
C MET A 119 -4.84 -17.34 -8.97
N VAL A 120 -4.85 -16.88 -7.71
CA VAL A 120 -4.66 -15.45 -7.38
C VAL A 120 -3.32 -14.94 -7.92
N SER A 121 -2.22 -15.67 -7.71
CA SER A 121 -0.91 -15.28 -8.28
C SER A 121 -0.97 -15.18 -9.79
N HIS A 122 -1.53 -16.19 -10.46
CA HIS A 122 -1.66 -16.20 -11.91
C HIS A 122 -2.50 -15.03 -12.46
N LEU A 123 -3.59 -14.64 -11.78
CA LEU A 123 -4.38 -13.46 -12.14
C LEU A 123 -3.59 -12.16 -11.95
N LEU A 124 -2.77 -12.07 -10.91
CA LEU A 124 -1.96 -10.90 -10.62
C LEU A 124 -0.75 -10.77 -11.55
N ASP A 125 -0.14 -11.88 -11.93
CA ASP A 125 1.03 -11.94 -12.82
C ASP A 125 0.64 -11.85 -14.31
N GLU A 126 -0.64 -12.05 -14.62
CA GLU A 126 -1.19 -12.05 -15.99
C GLU A 126 -0.50 -13.07 -16.91
N ASP A 127 -0.11 -14.21 -16.34
CA ASP A 127 0.69 -15.25 -17.01
C ASP A 127 -0.15 -16.37 -17.65
N LEU A 128 -1.48 -16.29 -17.54
CA LEU A 128 -2.41 -17.24 -18.13
C LEU A 128 -2.71 -16.91 -19.59
N SER A 129 -2.47 -17.87 -20.48
CA SER A 129 -2.88 -17.76 -21.89
C SER A 129 -4.39 -17.61 -22.07
N THR A 130 -5.17 -18.23 -21.18
CA THR A 130 -6.63 -18.16 -21.20
C THR A 130 -7.16 -18.14 -19.78
N ILE A 131 -8.07 -17.21 -19.50
CA ILE A 131 -8.65 -17.03 -18.18
C ILE A 131 -9.98 -17.78 -18.12
N PRO A 132 -10.20 -18.65 -17.11
CA PRO A 132 -11.48 -19.32 -16.93
C PRO A 132 -12.62 -18.30 -16.80
N SER A 133 -13.76 -18.58 -17.44
CA SER A 133 -14.91 -17.65 -17.48
C SER A 133 -15.38 -17.19 -16.11
N GLN A 134 -15.33 -18.08 -15.11
CA GLN A 134 -15.69 -17.79 -13.71
C GLN A 134 -14.81 -16.72 -13.04
N TYR A 135 -13.58 -16.50 -13.51
CA TYR A 135 -12.66 -15.50 -12.95
C TYR A 135 -12.50 -14.27 -13.85
N SER A 136 -13.14 -14.27 -15.03
CA SER A 136 -13.00 -13.19 -16.02
C SER A 136 -13.34 -11.81 -15.45
N LEU A 137 -14.39 -11.71 -14.64
CA LEU A 137 -14.81 -10.46 -14.01
C LEU A 137 -13.77 -9.95 -13.00
N ILE A 138 -13.29 -10.82 -12.12
CA ILE A 138 -12.26 -10.49 -11.12
C ILE A 138 -10.98 -10.05 -11.83
N TYR A 139 -10.56 -10.79 -12.85
CA TYR A 139 -9.40 -10.44 -13.65
C TYR A 139 -9.55 -9.07 -14.32
N ASN A 140 -10.67 -8.84 -15.02
CA ASN A 140 -10.92 -7.56 -15.70
C ASN A 140 -10.97 -6.40 -14.70
N TYR A 141 -11.56 -6.60 -13.52
CA TYR A 141 -11.57 -5.63 -12.45
C TYR A 141 -10.16 -5.26 -12.00
N ILE A 142 -9.30 -6.25 -11.71
CA ILE A 142 -7.92 -6.01 -11.28
C ILE A 142 -7.09 -5.36 -12.38
N ARG A 143 -7.28 -5.77 -13.64
CA ARG A 143 -6.65 -5.12 -14.79
C ARG A 143 -7.06 -3.64 -14.90
N THR A 144 -8.35 -3.35 -14.70
CA THR A 144 -8.90 -1.99 -14.68
C THR A 144 -8.26 -1.18 -13.55
N LEU A 145 -8.19 -1.74 -12.34
CA LEU A 145 -7.55 -1.12 -11.19
C LEU A 145 -6.08 -0.78 -11.47
N LYS A 146 -5.30 -1.75 -12.01
CA LYS A 146 -3.90 -1.55 -12.38
C LYS A 146 -3.71 -0.46 -13.43
N TYR A 147 -4.61 -0.36 -14.40
CA TYR A 147 -4.59 0.71 -15.40
C TYR A 147 -4.75 2.09 -14.75
N TYR A 148 -5.71 2.27 -13.85
CA TYR A 148 -5.83 3.54 -13.13
C TYR A 148 -4.64 3.81 -12.22
N ALA A 149 -4.09 2.78 -11.57
CA ALA A 149 -2.87 2.90 -10.77
C ALA A 149 -1.63 3.33 -11.59
N SER A 150 -1.56 3.05 -12.90
CA SER A 150 -0.42 3.40 -13.75
C SER A 150 -0.42 4.87 -14.23
N GLY A 151 -1.25 5.74 -13.66
CA GLY A 151 -1.27 7.18 -13.94
C GLY A 151 -2.60 7.71 -14.49
N HIS A 152 -3.53 6.81 -14.85
CA HIS A 152 -4.83 7.18 -15.40
C HIS A 152 -5.83 7.67 -14.33
N TYR A 153 -5.45 7.70 -13.05
CA TYR A 153 -6.20 8.43 -12.02
C TYR A 153 -6.31 9.95 -12.29
N THR A 154 -5.48 10.49 -13.19
CA THR A 154 -5.52 11.89 -13.64
C THR A 154 -6.54 12.15 -14.75
N ASP A 155 -7.22 11.11 -15.25
CA ASP A 155 -8.25 11.24 -16.28
C ASP A 155 -9.37 12.20 -15.82
N ILE A 156 -9.99 12.87 -16.78
CA ILE A 156 -11.02 13.89 -16.50
C ILE A 156 -12.21 13.21 -15.81
N ILE A 157 -12.62 13.76 -14.66
CA ILE A 157 -13.81 13.29 -13.95
C ILE A 157 -15.07 13.80 -14.65
N ASP A 158 -15.61 12.98 -15.53
CA ASP A 158 -16.88 13.18 -16.23
C ASP A 158 -17.64 11.84 -16.36
N TYR A 159 -18.79 11.86 -17.04
CA TYR A 159 -19.59 10.65 -17.27
C TYR A 159 -18.84 9.57 -18.08
N ARG A 160 -17.88 9.97 -18.91
CA ARG A 160 -17.09 9.06 -19.77
C ARG A 160 -16.13 8.23 -18.95
N LEU A 161 -15.59 8.79 -17.87
CA LEU A 161 -14.78 8.04 -16.92
C LEU A 161 -15.58 6.86 -16.35
N LEU A 162 -16.81 7.08 -15.89
CA LEU A 162 -17.67 6.02 -15.36
C LEU A 162 -17.99 4.94 -16.40
N GLU A 163 -18.31 5.33 -17.63
CA GLU A 163 -18.53 4.38 -18.73
C GLU A 163 -17.26 3.60 -19.07
N SER A 164 -16.11 4.27 -19.07
CA SER A 164 -14.83 3.61 -19.35
C SER A 164 -14.48 2.57 -18.29
N ILE A 165 -14.72 2.88 -17.00
CA ILE A 165 -14.57 1.92 -15.89
C ILE A 165 -15.47 0.70 -16.14
N LEU A 166 -16.76 0.93 -16.41
CA LEU A 166 -17.71 -0.15 -16.65
C LEU A 166 -17.27 -1.05 -17.83
N LYS A 167 -16.94 -0.44 -18.97
CA LYS A 167 -16.51 -1.16 -20.18
C LYS A 167 -15.23 -1.96 -19.96
N GLN A 168 -14.29 -1.43 -19.20
CA GLN A 168 -13.04 -2.12 -18.88
C GLN A 168 -13.29 -3.35 -17.97
N ILE A 169 -14.18 -3.23 -16.98
CA ILE A 169 -14.60 -4.36 -16.14
C ILE A 169 -15.33 -5.44 -16.97
N GLN A 170 -16.13 -5.02 -17.97
CA GLN A 170 -16.75 -5.93 -18.93
C GLN A 170 -15.75 -6.64 -19.86
N GLY A 171 -14.48 -6.22 -19.85
CA GLY A 171 -13.40 -6.83 -20.63
C GLY A 171 -13.08 -6.14 -21.94
N VAL A 172 -13.71 -4.99 -22.24
CA VAL A 172 -13.38 -4.19 -23.43
C VAL A 172 -11.95 -3.66 -23.30
N SER A 173 -11.15 -3.81 -24.35
CA SER A 173 -9.78 -3.30 -24.38
C SER A 173 -9.76 -1.77 -24.34
N PHE A 174 -8.74 -1.20 -23.68
CA PHE A 174 -8.52 0.23 -23.59
C PHE A 174 -8.49 0.91 -24.97
N ASP A 175 -7.87 0.27 -25.97
CA ASP A 175 -7.75 0.81 -27.33
C ASP A 175 -9.07 0.81 -28.14
N ASN A 176 -10.07 0.06 -27.68
CA ASN A 176 -11.35 -0.14 -28.40
C ASN A 176 -12.54 0.50 -27.66
N LEU A 177 -12.28 1.40 -26.72
CA LEU A 177 -13.34 2.09 -25.97
C LEU A 177 -14.15 2.98 -26.92
N THR A 178 -15.35 2.51 -27.27
CA THR A 178 -16.40 3.33 -27.88
C THR A 178 -17.37 3.70 -26.77
N LEU A 179 -17.42 4.99 -26.44
CA LEU A 179 -18.24 5.52 -25.36
C LEU A 179 -19.55 6.04 -25.96
N GLU A 180 -20.59 5.22 -25.84
CA GLU A 180 -21.98 5.63 -26.01
C GLU A 180 -22.58 5.79 -24.61
N LYS A 181 -23.52 6.72 -24.44
CA LYS A 181 -24.08 7.02 -23.12
C LYS A 181 -24.90 5.84 -22.60
N GLU A 182 -24.26 4.94 -21.87
CA GLU A 182 -24.81 3.66 -21.44
C GLU A 182 -25.26 3.72 -20.00
N TYR A 183 -26.46 4.25 -19.79
CA TYR A 183 -27.19 4.05 -18.55
C TYR A 183 -28.24 2.97 -18.73
N ARG A 184 -28.71 2.41 -17.62
CA ARG A 184 -29.80 1.44 -17.65
C ARG A 184 -31.05 2.02 -18.30
N GLU A 185 -31.71 1.18 -19.08
CA GLU A 185 -32.97 1.50 -19.77
C GLU A 185 -34.20 0.98 -19.00
N GLU A 186 -33.98 0.11 -18.00
CA GLU A 186 -35.04 -0.46 -17.18
C GLU A 186 -35.03 0.10 -15.75
N GLU A 187 -36.22 0.23 -15.17
CA GLU A 187 -36.35 0.69 -13.79
C GLU A 187 -36.03 -0.43 -12.81
N ILE A 188 -35.10 -0.18 -11.88
CA ILE A 188 -34.78 -1.11 -10.78
C ILE A 188 -35.97 -1.23 -9.82
N GLU A 189 -36.77 -0.17 -9.70
CA GLU A 189 -37.94 -0.13 -8.84
C GLU A 189 -39.04 0.75 -9.46
N THR A 190 -40.29 0.37 -9.24
CA THR A 190 -41.44 1.19 -9.64
C THR A 190 -41.36 2.55 -8.95
N SER A 191 -41.48 3.63 -9.71
CA SER A 191 -41.36 4.97 -9.15
C SER A 191 -42.50 5.30 -8.18
N HIS A 192 -42.14 5.71 -6.97
CA HIS A 192 -43.09 6.04 -5.89
C HIS A 192 -43.26 7.55 -5.70
N TYR A 193 -43.60 8.28 -6.78
CA TYR A 193 -43.71 9.75 -6.83
C TYR A 193 -44.68 10.40 -5.81
N TYR A 194 -45.48 9.63 -5.08
CA TYR A 194 -46.54 10.12 -4.20
C TYR A 194 -46.38 9.74 -2.72
N GLN A 195 -45.31 9.04 -2.34
CA GLN A 195 -45.07 8.65 -0.95
C GLN A 195 -44.04 9.57 -0.30
N ASN A 196 -44.51 10.39 0.66
CA ASN A 196 -43.60 11.15 1.51
C ASN A 196 -42.69 10.22 2.30
N ASN A 197 -41.39 10.54 2.36
CA ASN A 197 -40.38 9.80 3.11
C ASN A 197 -40.11 8.39 2.56
N TYR A 198 -40.36 8.18 1.26
CA TYR A 198 -40.02 6.96 0.56
C TYR A 198 -38.50 6.77 0.50
N VAL A 199 -38.05 5.55 0.73
CA VAL A 199 -36.64 5.18 0.62
C VAL A 199 -36.43 4.55 -0.75
N TYR A 200 -35.78 5.29 -1.65
CA TYR A 200 -35.50 4.85 -3.00
C TYR A 200 -34.38 3.82 -3.03
N LYS A 201 -34.59 2.74 -3.81
CA LYS A 201 -33.54 1.77 -4.11
C LYS A 201 -32.56 2.24 -5.20
N ALA A 202 -33.02 3.09 -6.11
CA ALA A 202 -32.24 3.65 -7.21
C ALA A 202 -32.92 4.92 -7.76
N ALA A 203 -32.21 5.72 -8.55
CA ALA A 203 -32.75 6.93 -9.19
C ALA A 203 -33.66 6.58 -10.39
N PRO A 204 -34.74 7.31 -10.69
CA PRO A 204 -35.49 7.12 -11.93
C PRO A 204 -34.59 7.27 -13.17
N ILE A 205 -34.84 6.52 -14.25
CA ILE A 205 -33.98 6.52 -15.46
C ILE A 205 -33.80 7.93 -16.02
N GLU A 206 -34.89 8.69 -16.07
CA GLU A 206 -34.91 10.08 -16.55
C GLU A 206 -34.04 11.03 -15.72
N ARG A 207 -33.65 10.64 -14.50
CA ARG A 207 -32.80 11.40 -13.58
C ARG A 207 -31.35 10.92 -13.52
N ILE A 208 -30.99 9.81 -14.16
CA ILE A 208 -29.64 9.26 -14.04
C ILE A 208 -28.62 10.23 -14.64
N ALA A 209 -28.92 10.75 -15.83
CA ALA A 209 -27.99 11.61 -16.55
C ALA A 209 -27.64 12.91 -15.82
N ASP A 210 -28.64 13.65 -15.34
CA ASP A 210 -28.41 14.88 -14.59
C ASP A 210 -27.75 14.62 -13.25
N MET A 211 -28.10 13.53 -12.55
CA MET A 211 -27.47 13.19 -11.27
C MET A 211 -25.99 12.79 -11.44
N ILE A 212 -25.63 12.06 -12.50
CA ILE A 212 -24.22 11.73 -12.78
C ILE A 212 -23.43 12.98 -13.19
N ASP A 213 -24.03 13.88 -13.97
CA ASP A 213 -23.39 15.16 -14.32
C ASP A 213 -23.21 16.04 -13.06
N GLU A 214 -24.20 16.12 -12.17
CA GLU A 214 -24.09 16.78 -10.86
C GLU A 214 -22.96 16.17 -10.02
N LEU A 215 -22.86 14.84 -9.97
CA LEU A 215 -21.78 14.15 -9.26
C LEU A 215 -20.40 14.54 -9.79
N CYS A 216 -20.20 14.49 -11.11
CA CYS A 216 -18.92 14.83 -11.72
C CYS A 216 -18.56 16.31 -11.48
N ASN A 217 -19.55 17.21 -11.52
CA ASN A 217 -19.34 18.62 -11.20
C ASN A 217 -19.00 18.83 -9.73
N PHE A 218 -19.73 18.20 -8.81
CA PHE A 218 -19.46 18.24 -7.38
C PHE A 218 -18.02 17.81 -7.08
N VAL A 219 -17.58 16.68 -7.63
CA VAL A 219 -16.24 16.16 -7.38
C VAL A 219 -15.18 17.15 -7.88
N ARG A 220 -15.35 17.73 -9.08
CA ARG A 220 -14.39 18.68 -9.65
C ARG A 220 -14.36 20.04 -8.96
N GLU A 221 -15.53 20.59 -8.61
CA GLU A 221 -15.66 22.01 -8.26
C GLU A 221 -15.75 22.26 -6.74
N SER A 222 -16.13 21.27 -5.94
CA SER A 222 -16.32 21.44 -4.50
C SER A 222 -15.02 21.82 -3.76
N ASP A 223 -15.13 22.64 -2.71
CA ASP A 223 -14.02 23.06 -1.83
C ASP A 223 -13.72 22.06 -0.71
N LEU A 224 -14.48 20.97 -0.64
CA LEU A 224 -14.31 19.95 0.39
C LEU A 224 -13.01 19.14 0.19
N SER A 225 -12.53 18.55 1.28
CA SER A 225 -11.41 17.60 1.23
C SER A 225 -11.67 16.49 0.19
N PRO A 226 -10.64 16.05 -0.57
CA PRO A 226 -10.76 14.92 -1.50
C PRO A 226 -11.33 13.66 -0.85
N VAL A 227 -11.02 13.42 0.42
CA VAL A 227 -11.55 12.28 1.18
C VAL A 227 -13.06 12.38 1.33
N ILE A 228 -13.57 13.56 1.69
CA ILE A 228 -15.02 13.77 1.79
C ILE A 228 -15.66 13.62 0.41
N LYS A 229 -15.06 14.20 -0.65
CA LYS A 229 -15.57 14.09 -2.03
C LYS A 229 -15.71 12.63 -2.45
N ALA A 230 -14.68 11.82 -2.24
CA ALA A 230 -14.69 10.40 -2.61
C ALA A 230 -15.72 9.58 -1.82
N ILE A 231 -15.87 9.83 -0.51
CA ILE A 231 -16.88 9.15 0.32
C ILE A 231 -18.30 9.56 -0.10
N VAL A 232 -18.52 10.86 -0.38
CA VAL A 232 -19.82 11.35 -0.88
C VAL A 232 -20.12 10.78 -2.26
N ALA A 233 -19.14 10.73 -3.16
CA ALA A 233 -19.28 10.09 -4.46
C ALA A 233 -19.64 8.61 -4.32
N ASN A 234 -19.02 7.92 -3.36
CA ASN A 234 -19.29 6.53 -3.07
C ASN A 234 -20.73 6.28 -2.62
N TYR A 235 -21.25 7.11 -1.72
CA TYR A 235 -22.66 7.09 -1.35
C TYR A 235 -23.57 7.37 -2.55
N TYR A 236 -23.26 8.44 -3.29
CA TYR A 236 -24.15 8.97 -4.33
C TYR A 236 -24.27 8.01 -5.52
N LEU A 237 -23.19 7.37 -5.95
CA LEU A 237 -23.26 6.34 -6.99
C LEU A 237 -24.06 5.12 -6.55
N ASN A 238 -23.92 4.68 -5.29
CA ASN A 238 -24.72 3.60 -4.75
C ASN A 238 -26.22 3.96 -4.64
N TYR A 239 -26.52 5.25 -4.46
CA TYR A 239 -27.88 5.78 -4.44
C TYR A 239 -28.49 5.89 -5.85
N VAL A 240 -27.72 6.32 -6.85
CA VAL A 240 -28.19 6.50 -8.22
C VAL A 240 -28.35 5.16 -8.94
N LYS A 241 -27.35 4.28 -8.82
CA LYS A 241 -27.22 3.01 -9.58
C LYS A 241 -27.45 3.21 -11.09
N PRO A 242 -26.48 3.87 -11.78
CA PRO A 242 -26.65 4.28 -13.18
C PRO A 242 -26.69 3.13 -14.19
N PHE A 243 -26.17 1.94 -13.85
CA PHE A 243 -25.99 0.83 -14.78
C PHE A 243 -26.92 -0.35 -14.48
N ASP A 244 -27.14 -1.23 -15.46
CA ASP A 244 -27.91 -2.46 -15.27
C ASP A 244 -27.17 -3.48 -14.38
N TYR A 245 -25.85 -3.47 -14.44
CA TYR A 245 -24.95 -4.36 -13.72
C TYR A 245 -23.65 -3.65 -13.38
N LEU A 246 -22.92 -4.21 -12.42
CA LEU A 246 -21.59 -3.77 -12.00
C LEU A 246 -21.52 -2.36 -11.37
N ASN A 247 -22.61 -1.92 -10.73
CA ASN A 247 -22.66 -0.59 -10.10
C ASN A 247 -21.70 -0.49 -8.93
N GLU A 248 -21.64 -1.51 -8.09
CA GLU A 248 -20.82 -1.57 -6.89
C GLU A 248 -19.32 -1.54 -7.24
N GLU A 249 -18.93 -2.31 -8.25
CA GLU A 249 -17.59 -2.43 -8.82
C GLU A 249 -17.13 -1.09 -9.39
N ALA A 250 -17.96 -0.50 -10.27
CA ALA A 250 -17.68 0.80 -10.87
C ALA A 250 -17.59 1.90 -9.81
N ASN A 251 -18.46 1.86 -8.80
CA ASN A 251 -18.45 2.77 -7.67
C ASN A 251 -17.15 2.69 -6.86
N ALA A 252 -16.70 1.49 -6.48
CA ALA A 252 -15.46 1.32 -5.74
C ALA A 252 -14.26 1.88 -6.51
N LEU A 253 -14.14 1.61 -7.81
CA LEU A 253 -13.07 2.17 -8.63
C LEU A 253 -13.19 3.67 -8.80
N PHE A 254 -14.39 4.20 -9.05
CA PHE A 254 -14.61 5.64 -9.18
C PHE A 254 -14.22 6.40 -7.91
N ALA A 255 -14.57 5.87 -6.73
CA ALA A 255 -14.18 6.48 -5.45
C ALA A 255 -12.66 6.53 -5.27
N LYS A 256 -11.94 5.45 -5.64
CA LYS A 256 -10.47 5.43 -5.64
C LYS A 256 -9.89 6.43 -6.62
N ILE A 257 -10.41 6.48 -7.85
CA ILE A 257 -9.96 7.44 -8.88
C ILE A 257 -10.19 8.87 -8.41
N CYS A 258 -11.33 9.17 -7.77
CA CYS A 258 -11.57 10.49 -7.18
C CYS A 258 -10.48 10.86 -6.18
N LEU A 259 -10.06 9.96 -5.29
CA LEU A 259 -8.95 10.24 -4.36
C LEU A 259 -7.62 10.43 -5.10
N GLY A 260 -7.31 9.57 -6.07
CA GLY A 260 -6.08 9.64 -6.84
C GLY A 260 -5.95 10.94 -7.64
N HIS A 261 -7.06 11.44 -8.18
CA HIS A 261 -7.12 12.65 -8.99
C HIS A 261 -6.76 13.93 -8.20
N PHE A 262 -7.06 13.97 -6.89
CA PHE A 262 -6.83 15.13 -6.04
C PHE A 262 -5.79 14.83 -4.94
N ASP A 263 -4.54 14.61 -5.35
CA ASP A 263 -3.33 14.60 -4.50
C ASP A 263 -2.90 13.26 -3.88
N PHE A 264 -3.63 12.15 -4.10
CA PHE A 264 -3.25 10.84 -3.53
C PHE A 264 -2.77 9.79 -4.53
N ASP A 265 -2.72 10.13 -5.83
CA ASP A 265 -2.15 9.33 -6.91
C ASP A 265 -2.48 7.82 -6.80
N GLU A 266 -1.48 6.96 -7.01
CA GLU A 266 -1.58 5.50 -6.90
C GLU A 266 -1.90 5.02 -5.48
N ALA A 267 -1.64 5.81 -4.43
CA ALA A 267 -1.90 5.38 -3.05
C ALA A 267 -3.39 5.14 -2.80
N SER A 268 -4.25 5.88 -3.50
CA SER A 268 -5.70 5.68 -3.48
C SER A 268 -6.13 4.30 -3.97
N MET A 269 -5.37 3.68 -4.88
CA MET A 269 -5.72 2.40 -5.50
C MET A 269 -5.50 1.20 -4.56
N TYR A 270 -4.72 1.39 -3.49
CA TYR A 270 -4.46 0.36 -2.48
C TYR A 270 -5.56 0.25 -1.41
N LEU A 271 -6.45 1.24 -1.32
CA LEU A 271 -7.62 1.20 -0.45
C LEU A 271 -8.59 0.10 -0.89
N ASN A 272 -9.35 -0.44 0.05
CA ASN A 272 -10.31 -1.50 -0.21
C ASN A 272 -11.76 -0.98 -0.13
N PHE A 273 -12.12 -0.05 -1.04
CA PHE A 273 -13.50 0.44 -1.18
C PHE A 273 -14.50 -0.67 -1.55
N GLU A 274 -14.00 -1.78 -2.11
CA GLU A 274 -14.77 -2.99 -2.38
C GLU A 274 -15.42 -3.52 -1.11
N LYS A 275 -14.73 -3.47 0.04
CA LYS A 275 -15.34 -3.84 1.34
C LYS A 275 -16.53 -2.97 1.71
N ILE A 276 -16.55 -1.71 1.28
CA ILE A 276 -17.62 -0.76 1.60
C ILE A 276 -18.83 -0.99 0.67
N VAL A 277 -18.60 -1.11 -0.64
CA VAL A 277 -19.70 -1.25 -1.62
C VAL A 277 -20.35 -2.63 -1.58
N PHE A 278 -19.60 -3.68 -1.23
CA PHE A 278 -20.13 -5.02 -1.04
C PHE A 278 -20.53 -5.30 0.41
N ASP A 279 -20.48 -4.30 1.28
CA ASP A 279 -20.89 -4.47 2.66
C ASP A 279 -22.38 -4.82 2.74
N THR A 280 -22.68 -5.98 3.34
CA THR A 280 -24.03 -6.45 3.59
C THR A 280 -24.47 -6.19 5.03
N ASP A 281 -23.67 -5.49 5.83
CA ASP A 281 -23.99 -5.13 7.20
C ASP A 281 -25.28 -4.29 7.25
N GLU A 282 -26.19 -4.69 8.15
CA GLU A 282 -27.42 -3.97 8.45
C GLU A 282 -27.12 -2.54 8.93
N LYS A 283 -25.95 -2.31 9.54
CA LYS A 283 -25.53 -1.00 10.03
C LYS A 283 -25.32 0.01 8.90
N LEU A 284 -24.55 -0.33 7.87
CA LEU A 284 -24.30 0.59 6.75
C LEU A 284 -25.60 0.88 5.98
N ASN A 285 -26.46 -0.13 5.84
CA ASN A 285 -27.78 0.02 5.24
C ASN A 285 -28.65 1.00 6.04
N LYS A 286 -28.71 0.88 7.38
CA LYS A 286 -29.44 1.82 8.25
C LYS A 286 -28.90 3.24 8.12
N ILE A 287 -27.59 3.41 8.06
CA ILE A 287 -26.95 4.73 7.88
C ILE A 287 -27.32 5.32 6.52
N SER A 288 -27.28 4.52 5.46
CA SER A 288 -27.62 4.97 4.10
C SER A 288 -29.07 5.43 3.99
N VAL A 289 -29.99 4.71 4.65
CA VAL A 289 -31.41 5.07 4.75
C VAL A 289 -31.60 6.37 5.55
N GLU A 290 -30.89 6.54 6.66
CA GLU A 290 -30.95 7.77 7.46
C GLU A 290 -30.46 8.97 6.65
N CYS A 291 -29.38 8.82 5.88
CA CYS A 291 -28.86 9.86 4.98
C CYS A 291 -29.91 10.27 3.94
N GLN A 292 -30.64 9.29 3.38
CA GLN A 292 -31.66 9.56 2.37
C GLN A 292 -32.87 10.31 2.95
N LYS A 293 -33.27 10.01 4.18
CA LYS A 293 -34.39 10.67 4.87
C LYS A 293 -34.04 12.08 5.37
N THR A 294 -32.82 12.26 5.85
CA THR A 294 -32.39 13.51 6.50
C THR A 294 -31.65 14.46 5.57
N LEU A 295 -31.18 13.96 4.42
CA LEU A 295 -30.28 14.63 3.49
C LEU A 295 -28.92 15.01 4.11
N ASP A 296 -28.61 14.45 5.27
CA ASP A 296 -27.37 14.67 6.01
C ASP A 296 -26.40 13.51 5.75
N LEU A 297 -25.44 13.71 4.85
CA LEU A 297 -24.44 12.69 4.51
C LEU A 297 -23.36 12.53 5.58
N THR A 298 -23.36 13.36 6.63
CA THR A 298 -22.36 13.29 7.71
C THR A 298 -22.38 11.96 8.44
N TYR A 299 -23.55 11.30 8.56
CA TYR A 299 -23.63 9.97 9.16
C TYR A 299 -22.82 8.94 8.36
N TYR A 300 -22.95 8.97 7.04
CA TYR A 300 -22.19 8.12 6.13
C TYR A 300 -20.71 8.47 6.16
N VAL A 301 -20.36 9.75 6.02
CA VAL A 301 -18.98 10.24 6.07
C VAL A 301 -18.28 9.82 7.37
N ASN A 302 -18.91 10.05 8.51
CA ASN A 302 -18.33 9.71 9.80
C ASN A 302 -18.07 8.21 9.97
N TYR A 303 -18.96 7.36 9.44
CA TYR A 303 -18.81 5.91 9.52
C TYR A 303 -17.72 5.39 8.57
N ILE A 304 -17.73 5.85 7.31
CA ILE A 304 -16.73 5.42 6.32
C ILE A 304 -15.32 5.92 6.68
N LEU A 305 -15.19 7.11 7.28
CA LEU A 305 -13.89 7.59 7.78
C LEU A 305 -13.26 6.63 8.79
N ASP A 306 -14.07 5.99 9.65
CA ASP A 306 -13.55 5.01 10.62
C ASP A 306 -13.08 3.74 9.92
N LEU A 307 -13.84 3.25 8.92
CA LEU A 307 -13.45 2.09 8.11
C LEU A 307 -12.17 2.34 7.30
N LEU A 308 -12.05 3.52 6.68
CA LEU A 308 -10.86 3.91 5.95
C LEU A 308 -9.65 4.07 6.86
N ASP A 309 -9.82 4.63 8.07
CA ASP A 309 -8.72 4.73 9.03
C ASP A 309 -8.17 3.35 9.42
N GLU A 310 -9.04 2.35 9.58
CA GLU A 310 -8.66 0.95 9.84
C GLU A 310 -7.92 0.31 8.65
N ASP A 311 -8.44 0.44 7.43
CA ASP A 311 -7.77 -0.09 6.22
C ASP A 311 -6.41 0.59 6.00
N LEU A 312 -6.30 1.89 6.25
CA LEU A 312 -5.04 2.63 6.16
C LEU A 312 -3.99 2.20 7.19
N LYS A 313 -4.40 1.78 8.40
CA LYS A 313 -3.49 1.13 9.37
C LYS A 313 -2.94 -0.17 8.80
N ASP A 314 -3.83 -1.02 8.29
CA ASP A 314 -3.46 -2.31 7.68
C ASP A 314 -2.49 -2.12 6.51
N ILE A 315 -2.73 -1.13 5.64
CA ILE A 315 -1.82 -0.81 4.54
C ILE A 315 -0.44 -0.38 5.06
N LEU A 316 -0.38 0.49 6.06
CA LEU A 316 0.89 0.95 6.63
C LEU A 316 1.68 -0.19 7.31
N ASP A 317 0.99 -1.11 7.97
CA ASP A 317 1.60 -2.30 8.57
C ASP A 317 2.15 -3.25 7.48
N GLU A 318 1.40 -3.40 6.38
CA GLU A 318 1.82 -4.18 5.22
C GLU A 318 3.05 -3.61 4.50
N ILE A 319 3.14 -2.28 4.40
CA ILE A 319 4.36 -1.60 3.92
C ILE A 319 5.58 -2.01 4.75
N VAL A 320 5.46 -2.00 6.09
CA VAL A 320 6.57 -2.40 6.98
C VAL A 320 6.96 -3.87 6.79
N LEU A 321 5.98 -4.74 6.50
CA LEU A 321 6.26 -6.14 6.18
C LEU A 321 7.00 -6.28 4.84
N THR A 322 6.60 -5.52 3.82
CA THR A 322 7.25 -5.54 2.51
C THR A 322 8.68 -4.98 2.56
N GLU A 323 8.91 -3.87 3.27
CA GLU A 323 10.25 -3.32 3.51
C GLU A 323 11.18 -4.37 4.16
N ARG A 324 10.67 -5.19 5.08
CA ARG A 324 11.44 -6.28 5.71
C ARG A 324 11.77 -7.42 4.75
N ASP A 325 10.86 -7.76 3.84
CA ASP A 325 11.06 -8.85 2.90
C ASP A 325 11.96 -8.43 1.73
N GLU A 326 11.91 -7.17 1.32
CA GLU A 326 12.84 -6.57 0.36
C GLU A 326 14.29 -6.65 0.86
N ILE A 327 14.54 -6.28 2.12
CA ILE A 327 15.87 -6.40 2.75
C ILE A 327 16.37 -7.86 2.76
N LYS A 328 15.48 -8.83 2.99
CA LYS A 328 15.86 -10.26 2.94
C LYS A 328 16.20 -10.70 1.52
N ASN A 329 15.46 -10.24 0.52
CA ASN A 329 15.69 -10.62 -0.87
C ASN A 329 17.03 -10.08 -1.37
N GLU A 330 17.38 -8.83 -1.03
CA GLU A 330 18.68 -8.24 -1.38
C GLU A 330 19.86 -9.01 -0.76
N GLN A 331 19.69 -9.51 0.46
CA GLN A 331 20.70 -10.35 1.10
C GLN A 331 20.89 -11.71 0.39
N ILE A 332 19.85 -12.21 -0.28
CA ILE A 332 19.90 -13.45 -1.06
C ILE A 332 20.56 -13.19 -2.41
N ASP A 333 20.15 -12.17 -3.16
CA ASP A 333 20.72 -11.82 -4.47
C ASP A 333 22.24 -11.57 -4.40
N LEU A 334 22.69 -10.84 -3.38
CA LEU A 334 24.13 -10.61 -3.14
C LEU A 334 24.90 -11.93 -2.89
N SER A 335 24.26 -12.93 -2.29
CA SER A 335 24.87 -14.24 -2.03
C SER A 335 24.89 -15.16 -3.27
N GLU A 336 23.96 -14.98 -4.19
CA GLU A 336 23.89 -15.74 -5.45
C GLU A 336 24.85 -15.20 -6.52
N ASP A 337 25.03 -13.88 -6.59
CA ASP A 337 25.93 -13.22 -7.55
C ASP A 337 27.43 -13.48 -7.24
N GLU A 338 27.77 -13.64 -5.94
CA GLU A 338 29.09 -14.16 -5.52
C GLU A 338 29.29 -15.64 -5.93
N GLY A 339 28.22 -16.43 -6.04
CA GLY A 339 28.24 -17.83 -6.44
C GLY A 339 28.37 -18.06 -7.95
N LEU A 340 27.86 -17.13 -8.76
CA LEU A 340 27.94 -17.16 -10.23
C LEU A 340 29.29 -16.62 -10.74
N ASN A 341 29.86 -15.58 -10.13
CA ASN A 341 31.21 -15.10 -10.44
C ASN A 341 32.31 -16.12 -10.09
N ALA A 342 32.05 -17.10 -9.22
CA ALA A 342 32.96 -18.19 -8.94
C ALA A 342 32.96 -19.30 -10.02
N LYS A 343 31.94 -19.35 -10.90
CA LYS A 343 31.77 -20.43 -11.90
C LYS A 343 32.18 -20.06 -13.32
N SER A 344 32.46 -18.79 -13.63
CA SER A 344 32.93 -18.34 -14.96
C SER A 344 34.45 -18.39 -15.15
N THR A 345 35.21 -18.91 -14.17
CA THR A 345 36.69 -19.00 -14.21
C THR A 345 37.26 -20.42 -14.25
N VAL A 346 36.50 -21.42 -14.69
CA VAL A 346 37.07 -22.74 -14.98
C VAL A 346 37.42 -22.81 -16.47
N GLU A 347 38.66 -22.45 -16.77
CA GLU A 347 39.32 -22.68 -18.05
C GLU A 347 39.21 -24.15 -18.47
N GLU A 348 38.71 -24.35 -19.68
CA GLU A 348 38.73 -25.62 -20.39
C GLU A 348 40.14 -25.78 -21.00
N GLU A 349 40.95 -26.68 -20.42
CA GLU A 349 42.28 -27.03 -20.95
C GLU A 349 42.15 -27.68 -22.34
N ALA A 350 42.42 -26.93 -23.41
CA ALA A 350 42.60 -27.45 -24.75
C ALA A 350 44.09 -27.60 -25.10
N LYS A 351 44.49 -28.83 -25.48
CA LYS A 351 45.82 -29.18 -26.02
C LYS A 351 46.06 -28.55 -27.41
N PRO A 352 47.33 -28.33 -27.81
CA PRO A 352 47.69 -27.46 -28.91
C PRO A 352 47.61 -28.14 -30.28
N SER A 353 47.18 -27.43 -31.31
CA SER A 353 47.54 -27.74 -32.70
C SER A 353 47.89 -26.47 -33.47
N GLU A 354 48.98 -26.58 -34.22
CA GLU A 354 49.60 -25.55 -35.04
C GLU A 354 48.73 -25.21 -36.27
N ARG A 355 48.64 -23.92 -36.64
CA ARG A 355 49.04 -23.39 -37.97
C ARG A 355 48.59 -21.94 -38.22
N SER A 356 49.60 -21.13 -38.56
CA SER A 356 49.68 -20.12 -39.63
C SER A 356 48.77 -18.87 -39.70
N VAL A 357 49.45 -17.72 -39.54
CA VAL A 357 49.59 -16.59 -40.50
C VAL A 357 48.55 -15.46 -40.56
N ALA A 358 49.12 -14.24 -40.51
CA ALA A 358 48.72 -12.94 -41.11
C ALA A 358 47.86 -11.93 -40.31
N VAL A 359 48.56 -11.01 -39.65
CA VAL A 359 48.62 -9.56 -39.91
C VAL A 359 47.34 -8.88 -40.44
N MET A 360 46.83 -7.88 -39.69
CA MET A 360 46.76 -6.47 -40.14
C MET A 360 46.59 -5.54 -38.93
N ALA A 361 47.57 -4.64 -38.78
CA ALA A 361 47.52 -3.49 -37.90
C ALA A 361 47.06 -2.26 -38.68
N ARG A 362 46.37 -1.31 -38.02
CA ARG A 362 46.64 0.15 -38.04
C ARG A 362 45.69 0.91 -37.09
N PRO A 363 46.04 2.13 -36.65
CA PRO A 363 46.10 2.51 -35.25
C PRO A 363 45.13 3.65 -34.90
N VAL A 364 44.83 3.84 -33.60
CA VAL A 364 44.33 5.13 -33.09
C VAL A 364 44.95 5.44 -31.74
N GLU A 365 45.27 6.72 -31.55
CA GLU A 365 46.20 7.35 -30.62
C GLU A 365 45.78 7.33 -29.14
N PHE A 366 46.77 7.23 -28.25
CA PHE A 366 46.61 7.43 -26.81
C PHE A 366 46.62 8.93 -26.46
N VAL A 367 45.50 9.44 -25.92
CA VAL A 367 45.46 10.70 -25.17
C VAL A 367 45.68 10.39 -23.69
N LYS A 368 46.74 10.96 -23.10
CA LYS A 368 47.01 10.91 -21.65
C LYS A 368 46.10 11.91 -20.91
N PRO A 369 45.42 11.52 -19.82
CA PRO A 369 44.89 12.46 -18.84
C PRO A 369 45.98 12.87 -17.83
N GLN A 370 45.97 14.16 -17.50
CA GLN A 370 46.85 14.86 -16.56
C GLN A 370 46.58 14.47 -15.10
N GLU A 371 47.63 14.48 -14.28
CA GLU A 371 47.56 14.39 -12.81
C GLU A 371 47.01 15.70 -12.20
N PRO A 372 46.13 15.64 -11.19
CA PRO A 372 45.91 16.75 -10.27
C PRO A 372 46.69 16.60 -8.95
N SER A 373 47.31 17.72 -8.59
CA SER A 373 48.09 18.09 -7.39
C SER A 373 47.40 17.82 -6.02
N PRO A 374 48.16 17.67 -4.92
CA PRO A 374 47.65 17.14 -3.66
C PRO A 374 46.98 18.20 -2.77
N TYR A 375 45.81 17.87 -2.23
CA TYR A 375 45.23 18.55 -1.07
C TYR A 375 45.46 17.68 0.18
N ILE A 376 46.15 18.24 1.17
CA ILE A 376 46.34 17.68 2.51
C ILE A 376 45.44 18.45 3.48
N GLY A 377 44.67 17.70 4.27
CA GLY A 377 44.30 18.07 5.64
C GLY A 377 42.85 18.43 5.90
N GLU A 378 42.06 17.45 6.37
CA GLU A 378 41.45 17.50 7.71
C GLU A 378 40.93 16.10 8.10
N SER A 379 41.60 15.49 9.07
CA SER A 379 41.31 14.18 9.62
C SER A 379 40.34 14.29 10.78
N ASN A 380 39.11 13.81 10.59
CA ASN A 380 38.24 13.35 11.67
C ASN A 380 37.92 11.89 11.41
N VAL A 381 38.73 11.00 12.00
CA VAL A 381 38.59 9.56 11.90
C VAL A 381 37.49 9.11 12.88
N ALA A 382 36.29 8.93 12.37
CA ALA A 382 35.35 7.94 12.89
C ALA A 382 35.57 6.68 12.03
N LEU A 383 35.90 5.55 12.67
CA LEU A 383 36.41 4.34 12.01
C LEU A 383 35.55 3.94 10.78
N PRO A 384 36.15 3.82 9.59
CA PRO A 384 35.44 3.59 8.33
C PRO A 384 35.35 2.09 8.00
N VAL A 385 34.24 1.71 7.37
CA VAL A 385 34.09 0.67 6.34
C VAL A 385 35.18 -0.41 6.30
N PHE A 386 34.83 -1.63 6.70
CA PHE A 386 35.70 -2.81 6.53
C PHE A 386 35.90 -3.13 5.04
N PRO A 387 37.13 -3.06 4.51
CA PRO A 387 37.40 -3.41 3.12
C PRO A 387 37.37 -4.93 2.93
N ALA A 388 36.70 -5.38 1.86
CA ALA A 388 36.75 -6.77 1.42
C ALA A 388 38.16 -7.09 0.88
N GLY A 389 38.80 -8.10 1.48
CA GLY A 389 40.11 -8.63 1.04
C GLY A 389 41.31 -7.94 1.69
N LEU A 390 41.62 -8.28 2.95
CA LEU A 390 42.84 -7.83 3.61
C LEU A 390 44.06 -8.62 3.10
N LYS A 391 45.17 -7.92 2.86
CA LYS A 391 46.50 -8.52 2.69
C LYS A 391 46.99 -8.97 4.08
N GLU A 392 47.71 -10.10 4.16
CA GLU A 392 48.18 -10.69 5.43
C GLU A 392 48.97 -9.73 6.34
N GLN A 393 49.55 -8.66 5.78
CA GLN A 393 50.34 -7.66 6.52
C GLN A 393 49.50 -6.67 7.37
N ASP A 394 48.20 -6.53 7.10
CA ASP A 394 47.33 -5.56 7.81
C ASP A 394 46.56 -6.19 9.00
N VAL A 395 46.54 -7.52 9.09
CA VAL A 395 45.79 -8.27 10.11
C VAL A 395 46.34 -8.02 11.51
N GLU A 396 47.67 -7.93 11.66
CA GLU A 396 48.30 -7.80 12.98
C GLU A 396 48.06 -6.41 13.63
N GLY A 397 47.89 -5.37 12.81
CA GLY A 397 47.46 -4.04 13.27
C GLY A 397 46.02 -4.03 13.79
N ILE A 398 45.11 -4.74 13.10
CA ILE A 398 43.70 -4.87 13.50
C ILE A 398 43.58 -5.67 14.80
N VAL A 399 44.36 -6.75 14.95
CA VAL A 399 44.39 -7.55 16.17
C VAL A 399 44.85 -6.73 17.37
N THR A 400 45.87 -5.89 17.19
CA THR A 400 46.37 -5.01 18.26
C THR A 400 45.29 -4.02 18.70
N ASN A 401 44.62 -3.37 17.73
CA ASN A 401 43.51 -2.45 18.01
C ASN A 401 42.34 -3.16 18.71
N LEU A 402 41.96 -4.37 18.27
CA LEU A 402 40.89 -5.14 18.91
C LEU A 402 41.21 -5.51 20.37
N LEU A 403 42.47 -5.81 20.68
CA LEU A 403 42.89 -6.11 22.06
C LEU A 403 42.95 -4.84 22.93
N GLU A 404 43.22 -3.68 22.34
CA GLU A 404 43.18 -2.39 23.03
C GLU A 404 41.73 -1.96 23.35
N VAL A 405 40.82 -2.12 22.38
CA VAL A 405 39.39 -1.78 22.57
C VAL A 405 38.68 -2.80 23.45
N TYR A 406 39.07 -4.08 23.38
CA TYR A 406 38.46 -5.18 24.16
C TYR A 406 39.53 -5.99 24.91
N PRO A 407 40.00 -5.52 26.08
CA PRO A 407 41.08 -6.17 26.85
C PRO A 407 40.77 -7.58 27.35
N TYR A 408 39.49 -7.97 27.36
CA TYR A 408 39.03 -9.29 27.76
C TYR A 408 39.09 -10.33 26.63
N LEU A 409 39.41 -9.93 25.40
CA LEU A 409 39.51 -10.83 24.25
C LEU A 409 40.87 -11.53 24.25
N LYS A 410 40.90 -12.84 23.94
CA LYS A 410 42.17 -13.56 23.75
C LYS A 410 42.75 -13.26 22.37
N ARG A 411 44.08 -13.26 22.24
CA ARG A 411 44.77 -13.01 20.96
C ARG A 411 44.29 -13.93 19.82
N THR A 412 44.01 -15.20 20.11
CA THR A 412 43.47 -16.16 19.12
C THR A 412 42.04 -15.83 18.68
N GLN A 413 41.21 -15.27 19.58
CA GLN A 413 39.86 -14.83 19.25
C GLN A 413 39.88 -13.54 18.42
N ALA A 414 40.78 -12.61 18.77
CA ALA A 414 41.00 -11.38 18.02
C ALA A 414 41.54 -11.66 16.61
N HIS A 415 42.52 -12.57 16.50
CA HIS A 415 43.11 -12.99 15.24
C HIS A 415 42.08 -13.66 14.33
N PHE A 416 41.33 -14.63 14.86
CA PHE A 416 40.27 -15.27 14.10
C PHE A 416 39.21 -14.27 13.65
N TYR A 417 38.76 -13.36 14.52
CA TYR A 417 37.77 -12.33 14.16
C TYR A 417 38.31 -11.39 13.08
N ALA A 418 39.55 -10.92 13.18
CA ALA A 418 40.16 -10.05 12.18
C ALA A 418 40.25 -10.69 10.78
N CYS A 419 40.45 -12.01 10.72
CA CYS A 419 40.45 -12.77 9.46
C CYS A 419 39.03 -13.17 8.98
N HIS A 420 38.06 -13.25 9.90
CA HIS A 420 36.72 -13.82 9.66
C HIS A 420 35.60 -12.88 10.11
N CYS A 421 35.72 -11.60 9.79
CA CYS A 421 34.70 -10.57 10.05
C CYS A 421 33.91 -10.15 8.81
N THR A 422 34.02 -10.89 7.69
CA THR A 422 33.28 -10.55 6.46
C THR A 422 31.77 -10.76 6.67
N ILE A 423 31.01 -9.68 6.59
CA ILE A 423 29.54 -9.68 6.71
C ILE A 423 28.95 -10.59 5.62
N GLY A 424 27.99 -11.43 5.98
CA GLY A 424 27.37 -12.42 5.08
C GLY A 424 28.05 -13.79 5.09
N LYS A 425 29.32 -13.92 5.52
CA LYS A 425 30.00 -15.22 5.61
C LYS A 425 29.68 -15.95 6.91
N HIS A 426 29.72 -17.27 6.80
CA HIS A 426 29.26 -18.21 7.81
C HIS A 426 30.45 -19.06 8.25
N TYR A 427 30.82 -18.95 9.52
CA TYR A 427 31.98 -19.62 10.07
C TYR A 427 31.59 -20.73 11.02
N THR A 428 32.38 -21.79 11.05
CA THR A 428 32.12 -23.01 11.82
C THR A 428 33.22 -23.26 12.83
N ILE A 429 32.88 -24.00 13.89
CA ILE A 429 33.87 -24.44 14.90
C ILE A 429 35.03 -25.20 14.25
N SER A 430 34.77 -25.94 13.17
CA SER A 430 35.79 -26.67 12.42
C SER A 430 36.78 -25.76 11.69
N GLN A 431 36.37 -24.58 11.22
CA GLN A 431 37.25 -23.59 10.60
C GLN A 431 38.16 -22.95 11.66
N PHE A 432 37.59 -22.48 12.77
CA PHE A 432 38.36 -21.95 13.91
C PHE A 432 39.42 -22.95 14.39
N LYS A 433 39.02 -24.22 14.52
CA LYS A 433 39.94 -25.30 14.91
C LYS A 433 41.11 -25.44 13.94
N LYS A 434 40.86 -25.32 12.64
CA LYS A 434 41.85 -25.53 11.57
C LYS A 434 42.84 -24.37 11.46
N GLU A 435 42.37 -23.14 11.60
CA GLU A 435 43.19 -21.93 11.41
C GLU A 435 44.00 -21.58 12.65
N GLU A 436 43.39 -21.65 13.83
CA GLU A 436 44.08 -21.36 15.09
C GLU A 436 44.81 -22.58 15.69
N ASN A 437 44.71 -23.74 15.03
CA ASN A 437 45.33 -25.00 15.43
C ASN A 437 45.06 -25.39 16.91
N VAL A 438 43.79 -25.32 17.32
CA VAL A 438 43.36 -25.61 18.70
C VAL A 438 42.53 -26.90 18.81
N ALA A 439 42.32 -27.39 20.03
CA ALA A 439 41.40 -28.50 20.27
C ALA A 439 39.93 -28.08 20.01
N TYR A 440 39.06 -29.05 19.68
CA TYR A 440 37.66 -28.77 19.34
C TYR A 440 36.90 -28.05 20.47
N GLU A 441 37.11 -28.47 21.72
CA GLU A 441 36.44 -27.85 22.88
C GLU A 441 36.91 -26.40 23.09
N THR A 442 38.18 -26.11 22.81
CA THR A 442 38.75 -24.76 22.86
C THR A 442 38.21 -23.88 21.72
N ALA A 443 38.05 -24.43 20.51
CA ALA A 443 37.42 -23.73 19.39
C ALA A 443 35.94 -23.43 19.68
N ARG A 444 35.21 -24.41 20.22
CA ARG A 444 33.79 -24.25 20.57
C ARG A 444 33.58 -23.16 21.61
N THR A 445 34.30 -23.23 22.73
CA THR A 445 34.22 -22.23 23.80
C THR A 445 34.64 -20.84 23.32
N SER A 446 35.61 -20.74 22.42
CA SER A 446 36.03 -19.46 21.83
C SER A 446 34.98 -18.85 20.90
N MET A 447 34.35 -19.67 20.05
CA MET A 447 33.27 -19.22 19.17
C MET A 447 31.99 -18.86 19.95
N ASP A 448 31.66 -19.64 20.98
CA ASP A 448 30.54 -19.35 21.88
C ASP A 448 30.78 -18.03 22.63
N PHE A 449 32.00 -17.82 23.15
CA PHE A 449 32.39 -16.57 23.81
C PHE A 449 32.29 -15.36 22.88
N LEU A 450 32.78 -15.48 21.64
CA LEU A 450 32.67 -14.43 20.64
C LEU A 450 31.20 -14.12 20.29
N ALA A 451 30.34 -15.13 20.26
CA ALA A 451 28.92 -14.94 20.02
C ALA A 451 28.20 -14.26 21.20
N GLU A 452 28.45 -14.71 22.43
CA GLU A 452 27.87 -14.13 23.65
C GLU A 452 28.26 -12.67 23.83
N ASN A 453 29.50 -12.32 23.47
CA ASN A 453 29.97 -10.94 23.54
C ASN A 453 29.48 -10.10 22.36
N GLY A 454 28.74 -10.66 21.40
CA GLY A 454 28.08 -9.97 20.28
C GLY A 454 28.95 -9.75 19.05
N PHE A 455 30.05 -10.49 18.87
CA PHE A 455 30.88 -10.42 17.65
C PHE A 455 30.29 -11.28 16.53
N TYR A 456 29.62 -12.38 16.90
CA TYR A 456 28.91 -13.27 15.97
C TYR A 456 27.48 -13.57 16.46
N SER A 457 26.60 -13.88 15.53
CA SER A 457 25.30 -14.49 15.80
C SER A 457 25.41 -16.00 15.58
N LYS A 458 25.01 -16.79 16.59
CA LYS A 458 25.07 -18.25 16.56
C LYS A 458 23.73 -18.83 16.10
N THR A 459 23.74 -19.57 14.99
CA THR A 459 22.58 -20.30 14.46
C THR A 459 22.90 -21.78 14.25
N LYS A 460 21.89 -22.64 14.37
CA LYS A 460 22.03 -24.08 14.12
C LYS A 460 21.46 -24.41 12.75
N VAL A 461 22.32 -24.86 11.84
CA VAL A 461 21.91 -25.29 10.49
C VAL A 461 22.09 -26.81 10.41
N ARG A 462 20.95 -27.52 10.27
CA ARG A 462 20.88 -28.99 10.35
C ARG A 462 21.49 -29.52 11.66
N ASN A 463 22.67 -30.16 11.59
CA ASN A 463 23.39 -30.75 12.73
C ASN A 463 24.69 -29.99 13.12
N LYS A 464 24.92 -28.78 12.60
CA LYS A 464 26.14 -28.00 12.88
C LYS A 464 25.79 -26.58 13.37
N PHE A 465 26.65 -26.04 14.24
CA PHE A 465 26.58 -24.63 14.66
C PHE A 465 27.40 -23.76 13.69
N VAL A 466 26.79 -22.65 13.30
CA VAL A 466 27.32 -21.66 12.37
C VAL A 466 27.27 -20.29 13.04
N TYR A 467 28.29 -19.47 12.77
CA TYR A 467 28.51 -18.19 13.39
C TYR A 467 28.66 -17.13 12.29
N SER A 468 27.80 -16.13 12.30
CA SER A 468 27.80 -15.05 11.30
C SER A 468 28.21 -13.74 11.96
N PRO A 469 29.20 -12.99 11.44
CA PRO A 469 29.64 -11.73 12.04
C PRO A 469 28.48 -10.74 12.19
N VAL A 470 28.37 -10.09 13.35
CA VAL A 470 27.37 -9.05 13.58
C VAL A 470 28.00 -7.69 13.26
N PRO A 471 27.41 -6.89 12.36
CA PRO A 471 27.89 -5.54 12.10
C PRO A 471 27.74 -4.69 13.38
N ARG A 472 28.86 -4.12 13.82
CA ARG A 472 28.88 -3.15 14.93
C ARG A 472 29.07 -1.78 14.34
N TYR A 473 28.15 -0.88 14.66
CA TYR A 473 28.22 0.54 14.35
C TYR A 473 29.05 1.28 15.39
#